data_AF-A0A6C7E2W0-F1
#
_entry.id   AF-A0A6C7E2W0-F1
#
_cell.length_a   1.000
_cell.length_b   1.000
_cell.length_c   1.000
_cell.angle_alpha   90.00
_cell.angle_beta   90.00
_cell.angle_gamma   90.00
#
_symmetry.space_group_name_H-M   'P 1'
#
loop_
_entity.id
_entity.type
_entity.pdbx_description
1 polymer ?
#
loop_
_entity_poly.entity_id
_entity_poly.type
_entity_poly.pdbx_seq_one_letter_code
_entity_poly.pdbx_strand_id
1 'polypeptide(L)'
;MNKQGGAEKHETQAGAGLDIDFDPSDPATVKVHYDLSAWTFDQRAELSEALADADLPHAWDGEELLVPESVEDATDAMFDKLEAEIGPFPIGLDDDAESTEFNLDEWTDADRKVLTESLVESEIPHRWTGATVIVAQDAEDAVDDLLDAIESGELMSADPSSEASAPDGVLSDVFLAANKLAKDPFDAKSRTLLIDLNEQIDPKHPPYAFAPRTWSQVVDGVGKIVDRIMADASGDRVDDDGSDRLDESSDVIGLAQSLRELVRPFV
;
A
#
# COMPACT_ATOMS: atom_id res chain seq x y z
N MET A 1 45.10 28.33 32.71
CA MET A 1 43.93 27.99 31.87
C MET A 1 44.02 26.52 31.49
N ASN A 2 43.23 25.65 32.13
CA ASN A 2 43.07 24.26 31.73
C ASN A 2 41.79 24.15 30.89
N LYS A 3 41.89 23.62 29.67
CA LYS A 3 40.75 23.32 28.80
C LYS A 3 40.33 21.86 29.00
N GLN A 4 39.03 21.71 29.27
CA GLN A 4 38.17 20.55 29.02
C GLN A 4 38.34 20.03 27.58
N GLY A 5 38.00 18.80 27.21
CA GLY A 5 37.29 17.73 27.91
C GLY A 5 36.81 16.68 26.89
N GLY A 6 36.42 15.51 27.39
CA GLY A 6 35.49 14.55 26.76
C GLY A 6 35.89 13.88 25.44
N ALA A 7 36.45 12.67 25.52
CA ALA A 7 36.37 11.69 24.43
C ALA A 7 35.07 10.88 24.59
N GLU A 8 34.06 11.18 23.79
CA GLU A 8 32.89 10.31 23.62
C GLU A 8 33.11 9.47 22.37
N LYS A 9 33.34 8.17 22.59
CA LYS A 9 33.33 7.15 21.55
C LYS A 9 31.88 6.96 21.13
N HIS A 10 31.52 7.46 19.95
CA HIS A 10 30.33 6.95 19.26
C HIS A 10 30.66 5.56 18.75
N GLU A 11 30.02 4.59 19.37
CA GLU A 11 29.94 3.20 18.94
C GLU A 11 29.17 3.19 17.62
N THR A 12 29.89 3.04 16.51
CA THR A 12 29.33 2.87 15.18
C THR A 12 28.66 1.49 15.15
N GLN A 13 27.34 1.46 15.31
CA GLN A 13 26.54 0.30 14.99
C GLN A 13 26.60 0.12 13.46
N ALA A 14 27.40 -0.85 13.04
CA ALA A 14 27.56 -1.23 11.64
C ALA A 14 26.26 -1.88 11.14
N GLY A 15 25.38 -1.08 10.53
CA GLY A 15 24.50 -1.54 9.47
C GLY A 15 25.34 -1.65 8.21
N ALA A 16 25.38 -2.83 7.59
CA ALA A 16 26.03 -3.03 6.31
C ALA A 16 25.14 -2.44 5.18
N GLY A 17 24.97 -1.12 5.17
CA GLY A 17 24.55 -0.41 3.97
C GLY A 17 25.74 -0.36 3.04
N LEU A 18 25.60 -0.87 1.82
CA LEU A 18 26.58 -0.62 0.79
C LEU A 18 26.48 0.88 0.47
N ASP A 19 27.41 1.71 0.97
CA ASP A 19 27.61 3.09 0.53
C ASP A 19 28.03 3.07 -0.95
N ILE A 20 27.09 2.77 -1.86
CA ILE A 20 27.25 3.00 -3.29
C ILE A 20 26.79 4.43 -3.52
N ASP A 21 27.75 5.34 -3.64
CA ASP A 21 27.52 6.66 -4.24
C ASP A 21 27.21 6.42 -5.73
N PHE A 22 25.95 6.14 -6.03
CA PHE A 22 25.51 5.82 -7.39
C PHE A 22 25.44 7.11 -8.21
N ASP A 23 26.36 7.22 -9.17
CA ASP A 23 26.31 8.26 -10.20
C ASP A 23 25.56 7.74 -11.44
N PRO A 24 24.31 8.18 -11.68
CA PRO A 24 23.55 7.75 -12.86
C PRO A 24 24.15 8.27 -14.17
N SER A 25 25.15 9.15 -14.13
CA SER A 25 25.86 9.62 -15.32
C SER A 25 27.16 8.83 -15.61
N ASP A 26 27.61 7.96 -14.70
CA ASP A 26 28.80 7.16 -14.90
C ASP A 26 28.58 6.14 -16.03
N PRO A 27 29.35 6.19 -17.13
CA PRO A 27 29.23 5.23 -18.23
C PRO A 27 29.84 3.86 -17.91
N ALA A 28 30.61 3.72 -16.82
CA ALA A 28 31.18 2.44 -16.41
C ALA A 28 30.20 1.57 -15.59
N THR A 29 29.14 2.18 -15.06
CA THR A 29 28.11 1.49 -14.27
C THR A 29 27.02 0.97 -15.20
N VAL A 30 26.77 -0.34 -15.16
CA VAL A 30 25.63 -0.97 -15.83
C VAL A 30 24.37 -0.68 -15.03
N LYS A 31 23.33 -0.23 -15.72
CA LYS A 31 22.07 0.24 -15.12
C LYS A 31 20.92 -0.56 -15.66
N VAL A 32 19.96 -0.83 -14.79
CA VAL A 32 18.66 -1.37 -15.12
C VAL A 32 17.67 -0.21 -15.09
N HIS A 33 16.75 -0.26 -16.04
CA HIS A 33 15.79 0.77 -16.35
C HIS A 33 14.39 0.18 -16.17
N TYR A 34 13.60 0.74 -15.27
CA TYR A 34 12.20 0.37 -15.08
C TYR A 34 11.31 1.49 -15.59
N ASP A 35 10.48 1.19 -16.59
CA ASP A 35 9.47 2.13 -17.09
C ASP A 35 8.28 2.17 -16.13
N LEU A 36 8.08 3.32 -15.48
CA LEU A 36 6.97 3.59 -14.57
C LEU A 36 6.11 4.76 -15.07
N SER A 37 6.04 4.95 -16.39
CA SER A 37 5.20 5.97 -17.04
C SER A 37 3.71 5.76 -16.79
N ALA A 38 3.26 4.51 -16.62
CA ALA A 38 1.89 4.18 -16.27
C ALA A 38 1.54 4.49 -14.79
N TRP A 39 2.54 4.71 -13.93
CA TRP A 39 2.34 4.95 -12.51
C TRP A 39 1.98 6.41 -12.24
N THR A 40 1.21 6.64 -11.18
CA THR A 40 0.97 7.99 -10.66
C THR A 40 2.20 8.53 -9.93
N PHE A 41 2.25 9.85 -9.75
CA PHE A 41 3.32 10.49 -8.97
C PHE A 41 3.40 9.95 -7.54
N ASP A 42 2.26 9.72 -6.89
CA ASP A 42 2.21 9.23 -5.51
C ASP A 42 2.76 7.79 -5.42
N GLN A 43 2.41 6.91 -6.36
CA GLN A 43 2.97 5.56 -6.42
C GLN A 43 4.49 5.57 -6.62
N ARG A 44 5.01 6.45 -7.50
CA ARG A 44 6.47 6.60 -7.69
C ARG A 44 7.15 7.19 -6.45
N ALA A 45 6.47 8.08 -5.72
CA ALA A 45 6.97 8.62 -4.46
C ALA A 45 7.06 7.53 -3.37
N GLU A 46 6.03 6.70 -3.23
CA GLU A 46 6.01 5.54 -2.32
C GLU A 46 7.14 4.55 -2.64
N LEU A 47 7.37 4.25 -3.92
CA LEU A 47 8.51 3.42 -4.33
C LEU A 47 9.85 4.08 -3.99
N SER A 48 10.01 5.38 -4.26
CA SER A 48 11.24 6.11 -3.93
C SER A 48 11.55 6.08 -2.42
N GLU A 49 10.52 6.26 -1.59
CA GLU A 49 10.64 6.17 -0.14
C GLU A 49 11.03 4.75 0.29
N ALA A 50 10.36 3.73 -0.26
CA ALA A 50 10.66 2.34 0.05
C ALA A 50 12.12 1.98 -0.30
N LEU A 51 12.62 2.40 -1.48
CA LEU A 51 14.00 2.17 -1.89
C LEU A 51 14.99 2.92 -0.99
N ALA A 52 14.71 4.17 -0.64
CA ALA A 52 15.55 4.95 0.26
C ALA A 52 15.63 4.34 1.67
N ASP A 53 14.50 3.89 2.21
CA ASP A 53 14.43 3.21 3.53
C ASP A 53 15.21 1.90 3.56
N ALA A 54 15.34 1.22 2.40
CA ALA A 54 16.14 0.01 2.24
C ALA A 54 17.62 0.30 1.91
N ASP A 55 18.04 1.57 1.90
CA ASP A 55 19.36 2.02 1.47
C ASP A 55 19.72 1.53 0.05
N LEU A 56 18.73 1.43 -0.84
CA LEU A 56 18.95 1.00 -2.23
C LEU A 56 19.31 2.19 -3.13
N PRO A 57 20.49 2.17 -3.78
CA PRO A 57 20.91 3.25 -4.67
C PRO A 57 20.02 3.31 -5.91
N HIS A 58 19.42 4.48 -6.15
CA HIS A 58 18.54 4.70 -7.29
C HIS A 58 18.60 6.16 -7.78
N ALA A 59 18.15 6.38 -9.00
CA ALA A 59 17.95 7.70 -9.59
C ALA A 59 16.71 7.68 -10.50
N TRP A 60 16.26 8.86 -10.91
CA TRP A 60 15.12 9.02 -11.81
C TRP A 60 15.54 9.75 -13.09
N ASP A 61 15.11 9.25 -14.25
CA ASP A 61 15.13 9.96 -15.53
C ASP A 61 13.70 10.11 -16.06
N GLY A 62 13.09 11.27 -15.79
CA GLY A 62 11.67 11.47 -16.06
C GLY A 62 10.81 10.54 -15.20
N GLU A 63 10.15 9.57 -15.84
CA GLU A 63 9.30 8.56 -15.20
C GLU A 63 9.95 7.18 -15.13
N GLU A 64 11.21 7.08 -15.54
CA GLU A 64 11.99 5.85 -15.53
C GLU A 64 12.86 5.79 -14.26
N LEU A 65 12.78 4.66 -13.55
CA LEU A 65 13.65 4.38 -12.41
C LEU A 65 14.95 3.74 -12.89
N LEU A 66 16.07 4.32 -12.48
CA LEU A 66 17.41 3.86 -12.77
C LEU A 66 18.03 3.25 -11.53
N VAL A 67 18.49 2.00 -11.62
CA VAL A 67 19.25 1.35 -10.55
C VAL A 67 20.51 0.69 -11.09
N PRO A 68 21.60 0.57 -10.31
CA PRO A 68 22.71 -0.29 -10.67
C PRO A 68 22.26 -1.75 -10.83
N GLU A 69 22.75 -2.45 -11.86
CA GLU A 69 22.49 -3.90 -12.05
C GLU A 69 22.80 -4.73 -10.79
N SER A 70 23.79 -4.30 -9.99
CA SER A 70 24.16 -4.98 -8.74
C SER A 70 23.06 -5.00 -7.66
N VAL A 71 22.03 -4.17 -7.78
CA VAL A 71 20.91 -4.10 -6.83
C VAL A 71 19.56 -4.44 -7.47
N GLU A 72 19.54 -4.86 -8.74
CA GLU A 72 18.32 -5.24 -9.48
C GLU A 72 17.45 -6.23 -8.69
N ASP A 73 18.02 -7.37 -8.27
CA ASP A 73 17.31 -8.39 -7.47
C ASP A 73 16.67 -7.81 -6.19
N ALA A 74 17.34 -6.83 -5.56
CA ALA A 74 16.82 -6.19 -4.35
C ALA A 74 15.72 -5.17 -4.68
N THR A 75 15.84 -4.46 -5.79
CA THR A 75 14.81 -3.56 -6.32
C THR A 75 13.55 -4.33 -6.72
N ASP A 76 13.69 -5.45 -7.42
CA ASP A 76 12.58 -6.34 -7.79
C ASP A 76 11.82 -6.84 -6.55
N ALA A 77 12.56 -7.30 -5.53
CA ALA A 77 11.96 -7.71 -4.27
C ALA A 77 11.22 -6.56 -3.55
N MET A 78 11.61 -5.31 -3.81
CA MET A 78 10.90 -4.13 -3.27
C MET A 78 9.64 -3.80 -4.06
N PHE A 79 9.61 -4.00 -5.38
CA PHE A 79 8.38 -3.97 -6.17
C PHE A 79 7.38 -5.01 -5.67
N ASP A 80 7.80 -6.27 -5.55
CA ASP A 80 6.96 -7.37 -5.06
C ASP A 80 6.36 -7.04 -3.68
N LYS A 81 7.19 -6.52 -2.78
CA LYS A 81 6.76 -6.13 -1.44
C LYS A 81 5.74 -5.00 -1.47
N LEU A 82 5.98 -3.98 -2.29
CA LEU A 82 5.10 -2.82 -2.38
C LEU A 82 3.77 -3.20 -3.01
N GLU A 83 3.79 -4.04 -4.05
CA GLU A 83 2.60 -4.58 -4.69
C GLU A 83 1.76 -5.42 -3.71
N ALA A 84 2.41 -6.25 -2.89
CA ALA A 84 1.71 -6.98 -1.83
C ALA A 84 1.11 -6.07 -0.74
N GLU A 85 1.66 -4.87 -0.51
CA GLU A 85 1.22 -3.95 0.55
C GLU A 85 0.10 -3.00 0.08
N ILE A 86 0.19 -2.50 -1.16
CA ILE A 86 -0.69 -1.43 -1.67
C ILE A 86 -1.09 -1.58 -3.16
N GLY A 87 -0.76 -2.71 -3.81
CA GLY A 87 -1.12 -2.98 -5.20
C GLY A 87 -2.58 -3.43 -5.42
N PRO A 88 -2.94 -3.84 -6.65
CA PRO A 88 -2.08 -3.96 -7.83
C PRO A 88 -1.70 -2.59 -8.43
N PHE A 89 -0.59 -2.54 -9.17
CA PHE A 89 -0.12 -1.33 -9.83
C PHE A 89 -0.38 -1.35 -11.33
N PRO A 90 -0.45 -0.17 -11.99
CA PRO A 90 -0.55 -0.12 -13.45
C PRO A 90 0.65 -0.79 -14.13
N ILE A 91 0.37 -1.67 -15.09
CA ILE A 91 1.37 -2.30 -15.94
C ILE A 91 1.38 -1.56 -17.27
N GLY A 92 2.53 -0.96 -17.61
CA GLY A 92 2.72 -0.27 -18.88
C GLY A 92 2.74 -1.26 -20.05
N LEU A 93 2.08 -0.90 -21.14
CA LEU A 93 2.19 -1.63 -22.41
C LEU A 93 3.42 -1.18 -23.20
N ASP A 94 4.31 -2.12 -23.52
CA ASP A 94 5.49 -1.88 -24.36
C ASP A 94 5.11 -1.31 -25.74
N ASP A 95 5.93 -0.39 -26.27
CA ASP A 95 5.70 0.26 -27.57
C ASP A 95 5.65 -0.71 -28.75
N ASP A 96 6.39 -1.81 -28.67
CA ASP A 96 6.49 -2.82 -29.73
C ASP A 96 5.58 -4.06 -29.47
N ALA A 97 4.77 -4.04 -28.40
CA ALA A 97 3.87 -5.15 -28.09
C ALA A 97 2.76 -5.30 -29.14
N GLU A 98 2.43 -6.55 -29.48
CA GLU A 98 1.25 -6.86 -30.26
C GLU A 98 0.00 -6.43 -29.46
N SER A 99 -0.81 -5.54 -30.04
CA SER A 99 -1.80 -4.77 -29.30
C SER A 99 -3.11 -4.56 -30.05
N THR A 100 -4.18 -4.37 -29.27
CA THR A 100 -5.53 -4.03 -29.75
C THR A 100 -5.93 -2.65 -29.23
N GLU A 101 -6.55 -1.84 -30.09
CA GLU A 101 -6.98 -0.47 -29.78
C GLU A 101 -8.51 -0.39 -29.63
N PHE A 102 -8.97 0.21 -28.52
CA PHE A 102 -10.37 0.50 -28.26
C PHE A 102 -10.60 2.01 -28.24
N ASN A 103 -11.32 2.53 -29.23
CA ASN A 103 -11.68 3.95 -29.27
C ASN A 103 -12.91 4.21 -28.40
N LEU A 104 -12.74 5.05 -27.38
CA LEU A 104 -13.76 5.39 -26.39
C LEU A 104 -14.07 6.90 -26.40
N ASP A 105 -14.02 7.56 -27.57
CA ASP A 105 -14.31 8.99 -27.74
C ASP A 105 -15.75 9.36 -27.28
N GLU A 106 -16.68 8.40 -27.32
CA GLU A 106 -18.08 8.57 -26.90
C GLU A 106 -18.29 8.30 -25.40
N TRP A 107 -17.28 7.77 -24.70
CA TRP A 107 -17.36 7.40 -23.28
C TRP A 107 -17.07 8.58 -22.37
N THR A 108 -17.75 8.61 -21.22
CA THR A 108 -17.53 9.66 -20.22
C THR A 108 -16.15 9.50 -19.56
N ASP A 109 -15.63 10.58 -18.97
CA ASP A 109 -14.39 10.50 -18.18
C ASP A 109 -14.54 9.56 -16.98
N ALA A 110 -15.75 9.46 -16.42
CA ALA A 110 -16.04 8.54 -15.30
C ALA A 110 -15.96 7.07 -15.75
N ASP A 111 -16.56 6.73 -16.90
CA ASP A 111 -16.52 5.35 -17.42
C ASP A 111 -15.09 4.95 -17.78
N ARG A 112 -14.32 5.86 -18.40
CA ARG A 112 -12.89 5.63 -18.71
C ARG A 112 -12.04 5.49 -17.45
N LYS A 113 -12.40 6.17 -16.35
CA LYS A 113 -11.75 5.98 -15.04
C LYS A 113 -12.04 4.59 -14.48
N VAL A 114 -13.31 4.16 -14.48
CA VAL A 114 -13.70 2.82 -14.04
C VAL A 114 -12.97 1.76 -14.87
N LEU A 115 -12.92 1.92 -16.20
CA LEU A 115 -12.17 1.00 -17.05
C LEU A 115 -10.69 0.95 -16.68
N THR A 116 -10.05 2.11 -16.46
CA THR A 116 -8.64 2.16 -16.05
C THR A 116 -8.42 1.41 -14.74
N GLU A 117 -9.30 1.61 -13.75
CA GLU A 117 -9.24 0.89 -12.48
C GLU A 117 -9.39 -0.62 -12.69
N SER A 118 -10.37 -1.06 -13.48
CA SER A 118 -10.59 -2.49 -13.76
C SER A 118 -9.45 -3.14 -14.55
N LEU A 119 -8.79 -2.42 -15.45
CA LEU A 119 -7.59 -2.88 -16.16
C LEU A 119 -6.42 -3.10 -15.19
N VAL A 120 -6.21 -2.17 -14.25
CA VAL A 120 -5.19 -2.31 -13.21
C VAL A 120 -5.51 -3.48 -12.28
N GLU A 121 -6.76 -3.62 -11.85
CA GLU A 121 -7.21 -4.72 -10.99
C GLU A 121 -7.09 -6.09 -11.65
N SER A 122 -7.23 -6.14 -12.98
CA SER A 122 -7.06 -7.35 -13.79
C SER A 122 -5.63 -7.57 -14.26
N GLU A 123 -4.69 -6.71 -13.84
CA GLU A 123 -3.28 -6.74 -14.23
C GLU A 123 -3.09 -6.75 -15.76
N ILE A 124 -3.94 -6.02 -16.49
CA ILE A 124 -3.90 -5.93 -17.95
C ILE A 124 -2.94 -4.80 -18.36
N PRO A 125 -1.85 -5.11 -19.10
CA PRO A 125 -0.95 -4.09 -19.62
C PRO A 125 -1.69 -3.16 -20.59
N HIS A 126 -1.64 -1.86 -20.32
CA HIS A 126 -2.36 -0.88 -21.13
C HIS A 126 -1.65 0.47 -21.24
N ARG A 127 -2.08 1.24 -22.24
CA ARG A 127 -1.67 2.65 -22.42
C ARG A 127 -2.81 3.46 -23.04
N TRP A 128 -2.95 4.71 -22.59
CA TRP A 128 -3.92 5.65 -23.15
C TRP A 128 -3.30 6.57 -24.21
N THR A 129 -4.01 6.76 -25.32
CA THR A 129 -3.75 7.81 -26.31
C THR A 129 -5.04 8.60 -26.54
N GLY A 130 -5.16 9.74 -25.84
CA GLY A 130 -6.41 10.51 -25.85
C GLY A 130 -7.55 9.72 -25.19
N ALA A 131 -8.62 9.45 -25.94
CA ALA A 131 -9.72 8.58 -25.48
C ALA A 131 -9.62 7.14 -26.02
N THR A 132 -8.50 6.76 -26.64
CA THR A 132 -8.25 5.38 -27.08
C THR A 132 -7.39 4.67 -26.04
N VAL A 133 -7.85 3.51 -25.56
CA VAL A 133 -7.03 2.61 -24.75
C VAL A 133 -6.43 1.55 -25.66
N ILE A 134 -5.14 1.29 -25.49
CA ILE A 134 -4.37 0.29 -26.20
C ILE A 134 -3.98 -0.77 -25.18
N VAL A 135 -4.25 -2.03 -25.48
CA VAL A 135 -3.98 -3.17 -24.58
C VAL A 135 -3.23 -4.26 -25.33
N ALA A 136 -2.62 -5.19 -24.60
CA ALA A 136 -2.02 -6.38 -25.21
C ALA A 136 -3.07 -7.19 -26.00
N GLN A 137 -2.72 -7.69 -27.18
CA GLN A 137 -3.68 -8.36 -28.07
C GLN A 137 -4.30 -9.62 -27.44
N ASP A 138 -3.57 -10.30 -26.57
CA ASP A 138 -4.07 -11.48 -25.85
C ASP A 138 -5.07 -11.13 -24.73
N ALA A 139 -5.18 -9.86 -24.36
CA ALA A 139 -6.17 -9.36 -23.41
C ALA A 139 -7.46 -8.82 -24.08
N GLU A 140 -7.57 -8.83 -25.42
CA GLU A 140 -8.72 -8.29 -26.17
C GLU A 140 -10.07 -8.79 -25.63
N ASP A 141 -10.24 -10.11 -25.52
CA ASP A 141 -11.50 -10.71 -25.04
C ASP A 141 -11.84 -10.26 -23.60
N ALA A 142 -10.82 -10.13 -22.73
CA ALA A 142 -11.03 -9.69 -21.35
C ALA A 142 -11.43 -8.21 -21.28
N VAL A 143 -10.89 -7.38 -22.17
CA VAL A 143 -11.23 -5.96 -22.24
C VAL A 143 -12.63 -5.76 -22.81
N ASP A 144 -13.03 -6.54 -23.83
CA ASP A 144 -14.41 -6.54 -24.32
C ASP A 144 -15.42 -6.87 -23.20
N ASP A 145 -15.13 -7.90 -22.39
CA ASP A 145 -15.97 -8.25 -21.24
C ASP A 145 -16.07 -7.09 -20.22
N LEU A 146 -14.96 -6.39 -19.95
CA LEU A 146 -14.95 -5.22 -19.06
C LEU A 146 -15.77 -4.06 -19.65
N LEU A 147 -15.65 -3.81 -20.96
CA LEU A 147 -16.41 -2.75 -21.63
C LEU A 147 -17.91 -3.02 -21.56
N ASP A 148 -18.34 -4.25 -21.87
CA ASP A 148 -19.74 -4.69 -21.78
C ASP A 148 -20.27 -4.56 -20.33
N ALA A 149 -19.43 -4.89 -19.34
CA ALA A 149 -19.80 -4.78 -17.93
C ALA A 149 -19.94 -3.31 -17.46
N ILE A 150 -19.16 -2.37 -18.00
CA ILE A 150 -19.33 -0.94 -17.73
C ILE A 150 -20.58 -0.40 -18.44
N GLU A 151 -20.80 -0.74 -19.70
CA GLU A 151 -21.97 -0.28 -20.47
C GLU A 151 -23.30 -0.76 -19.85
N SER A 152 -23.30 -1.98 -19.31
CA SER A 152 -24.45 -2.54 -18.59
C SER A 152 -24.62 -1.98 -17.18
N GLY A 153 -23.65 -1.22 -16.68
CA GLY A 153 -23.62 -0.64 -15.33
C GLY A 153 -23.30 -1.67 -14.23
N GLU A 154 -22.80 -2.85 -14.58
CA GLU A 154 -22.42 -3.90 -13.63
C GLU A 154 -21.18 -3.51 -12.82
N LEU A 155 -20.20 -2.85 -13.47
CA LEU A 155 -19.00 -2.33 -12.81
C LEU A 155 -19.21 -0.97 -12.12
N MET A 156 -20.38 -0.35 -12.29
CA MET A 156 -20.77 0.85 -11.53
C MET A 156 -21.33 0.49 -10.14
N SER A 157 -20.53 -0.18 -9.31
CA SER A 157 -20.93 -0.54 -7.94
C SER A 157 -20.16 0.24 -6.87
N ALA A 158 -20.35 1.55 -6.86
CA ALA A 158 -20.47 2.43 -5.70
C ALA A 158 -20.77 3.82 -6.28
N ASP A 159 -21.69 4.55 -5.67
CA ASP A 159 -22.12 5.89 -6.09
C ASP A 159 -20.94 6.74 -6.63
N PRO A 160 -20.99 7.32 -7.85
CA PRO A 160 -19.93 8.20 -8.35
C PRO A 160 -19.75 9.49 -7.51
N SER A 161 -20.62 9.70 -6.51
CA SER A 161 -20.53 10.73 -5.47
C SER A 161 -19.87 10.23 -4.17
N SER A 162 -19.71 8.91 -4.02
CA SER A 162 -18.91 8.30 -2.97
C SER A 162 -17.50 8.17 -3.53
N GLU A 163 -16.67 9.17 -3.28
CA GLU A 163 -15.23 8.91 -3.19
C GLU A 163 -15.12 7.70 -2.26
N ALA A 164 -14.73 6.53 -2.78
CA ALA A 164 -14.45 5.35 -1.99
C ALA A 164 -13.24 5.69 -1.12
N SER A 165 -13.54 6.39 -0.03
CA SER A 165 -12.65 6.93 0.96
C SER A 165 -13.18 6.41 2.27
N ALA A 166 -12.26 6.06 3.16
CA ALA A 166 -12.63 5.63 4.49
C ALA A 166 -13.55 6.66 5.19
N PRO A 167 -14.42 6.21 6.12
CA PRO A 167 -15.39 7.08 6.78
C PRO A 167 -14.77 8.31 7.44
N ASP A 168 -15.49 9.43 7.43
CA ASP A 168 -15.08 10.66 8.13
C ASP A 168 -14.79 10.37 9.61
N GLY A 169 -13.61 10.79 10.08
CA GLY A 169 -13.21 10.62 11.48
C GLY A 169 -12.69 9.23 11.85
N VAL A 170 -12.56 8.30 10.88
CA VAL A 170 -12.09 6.93 11.13
C VAL A 170 -10.78 6.88 11.93
N LEU A 171 -9.81 7.75 11.64
CA LEU A 171 -8.54 7.80 12.35
C LEU A 171 -8.72 8.15 13.84
N SER A 172 -9.64 9.07 14.15
CA SER A 172 -9.97 9.43 15.53
C SER A 172 -10.64 8.27 16.27
N ASP A 173 -11.56 7.57 15.60
CA ASP A 173 -12.27 6.43 16.17
C ASP A 173 -11.32 5.24 16.42
N VAL A 174 -10.45 4.92 15.46
CA VAL A 174 -9.40 3.91 15.61
C VAL A 174 -8.47 4.26 16.77
N PHE A 175 -8.00 5.50 16.86
CA PHE A 175 -7.12 5.93 17.96
C PHE A 175 -7.80 5.79 19.33
N LEU A 176 -9.06 6.21 19.45
CA LEU A 176 -9.80 6.14 20.71
C LEU A 176 -10.04 4.68 21.13
N ALA A 177 -10.41 3.82 20.20
CA ALA A 177 -10.58 2.38 20.45
C ALA A 177 -9.25 1.73 20.85
N ALA A 178 -8.18 1.95 20.09
CA ALA A 178 -6.84 1.41 20.38
C ALA A 178 -6.33 1.89 21.75
N ASN A 179 -6.47 3.18 22.06
CA ASN A 179 -6.08 3.74 23.37
C ASN A 179 -6.88 3.18 24.54
N LYS A 180 -8.13 2.75 24.31
CA LYS A 180 -8.97 2.12 25.32
C LYS A 180 -8.61 0.65 25.50
N LEU A 181 -8.41 -0.10 24.41
CA LEU A 181 -8.00 -1.51 24.44
C LEU A 181 -6.58 -1.71 25.02
N ALA A 182 -5.67 -0.76 24.77
CA ALA A 182 -4.33 -0.76 25.39
C ALA A 182 -4.36 -0.64 26.92
N LYS A 183 -5.48 -0.23 27.52
CA LYS A 183 -5.69 -0.12 28.98
C LYS A 183 -6.63 -1.19 29.52
N ASP A 184 -7.57 -1.61 28.70
CA ASP A 184 -8.65 -2.54 29.02
C ASP A 184 -8.96 -3.39 27.78
N PRO A 185 -8.24 -4.51 27.59
CA PRO A 185 -8.32 -5.32 26.36
C PRO A 185 -9.69 -5.98 26.16
N PHE A 186 -10.56 -5.97 27.17
CA PHE A 186 -11.90 -6.54 27.13
C PHE A 186 -13.00 -5.47 27.07
N ASP A 187 -12.67 -4.20 26.80
CA ASP A 187 -13.69 -3.16 26.64
C ASP A 187 -14.59 -3.48 25.46
N ALA A 188 -15.83 -3.88 25.76
CA ALA A 188 -16.78 -4.36 24.77
C ALA A 188 -17.10 -3.31 23.70
N LYS A 189 -17.12 -2.02 24.07
CA LYS A 189 -17.44 -0.95 23.11
C LYS A 189 -16.31 -0.77 22.11
N SER A 190 -15.07 -0.75 22.58
CA SER A 190 -13.91 -0.63 21.69
C SER A 190 -13.71 -1.87 20.82
N ARG A 191 -13.97 -3.08 21.35
CA ARG A 191 -13.95 -4.31 20.53
C ARG A 191 -15.01 -4.28 19.43
N THR A 192 -16.25 -3.95 19.75
CA THR A 192 -17.33 -3.83 18.74
C THR A 192 -17.01 -2.75 17.71
N LEU A 193 -16.52 -1.58 18.15
CA LEU A 193 -16.18 -0.50 17.23
C LEU A 193 -15.10 -0.91 16.22
N LEU A 194 -14.03 -1.60 16.65
CA LEU A 194 -13.00 -2.06 15.71
C LEU A 194 -13.50 -3.14 14.76
N ILE A 195 -14.40 -4.03 15.20
CA ILE A 195 -15.04 -5.02 14.32
C ILE A 195 -15.87 -4.31 13.25
N ASP A 196 -16.72 -3.38 13.66
CA ASP A 196 -17.58 -2.62 12.73
C ASP A 196 -16.74 -1.79 11.75
N LEU A 197 -15.64 -1.19 12.21
CA LEU A 197 -14.72 -0.44 11.35
C LEU A 197 -13.97 -1.34 10.37
N ASN A 198 -13.55 -2.54 10.79
CA ASN A 198 -12.85 -3.49 9.94
C ASN A 198 -13.70 -3.95 8.74
N GLU A 199 -15.02 -3.92 8.85
CA GLU A 199 -15.94 -4.22 7.73
C GLU A 199 -16.13 -3.03 6.77
N GLN A 200 -15.74 -1.82 7.18
CA GLN A 200 -15.99 -0.57 6.45
C GLN A 200 -14.74 0.04 5.81
N ILE A 201 -13.55 -0.31 6.30
CA ILE A 201 -12.28 0.21 5.80
C ILE A 201 -11.69 -0.75 4.77
N ASP A 202 -11.18 -0.20 3.68
CA ASP A 202 -10.46 -0.94 2.64
C ASP A 202 -9.03 -0.37 2.53
N PRO A 203 -7.97 -1.21 2.56
CA PRO A 203 -6.59 -0.75 2.48
C PRO A 203 -6.27 0.02 1.19
N LYS A 204 -7.05 -0.14 0.12
CA LYS A 204 -6.89 0.57 -1.16
C LYS A 204 -7.58 1.94 -1.19
N HIS A 205 -8.37 2.27 -0.17
CA HIS A 205 -9.23 3.45 -0.13
C HIS A 205 -8.90 4.36 1.08
N PRO A 206 -7.72 5.00 1.08
CA PRO A 206 -7.32 5.87 2.17
C PRO A 206 -8.24 7.09 2.31
N PRO A 207 -8.38 7.66 3.53
CA PRO A 207 -8.92 9.00 3.71
C PRO A 207 -8.20 10.02 2.82
N TYR A 208 -8.90 11.07 2.39
CA TYR A 208 -8.32 12.13 1.55
C TYR A 208 -6.98 12.65 2.10
N ALA A 209 -5.96 12.72 1.22
CA ALA A 209 -4.60 13.16 1.51
C ALA A 209 -3.83 12.33 2.57
N PHE A 210 -4.28 11.12 2.88
CA PHE A 210 -3.56 10.18 3.72
C PHE A 210 -2.70 9.24 2.86
N ALA A 211 -1.45 9.03 3.25
CA ALA A 211 -0.52 8.19 2.49
C ALA A 211 -1.04 6.73 2.39
N PRO A 212 -1.16 6.14 1.19
CA PRO A 212 -1.69 4.79 0.99
C PRO A 212 -1.00 3.73 1.84
N ARG A 213 0.33 3.81 1.94
CA ARG A 213 1.11 2.85 2.73
C ARG A 213 0.79 2.91 4.21
N THR A 214 0.75 4.13 4.75
CA THR A 214 0.40 4.34 6.16
C THR A 214 -1.03 3.86 6.42
N TRP A 215 -1.95 4.06 5.47
CA TRP A 215 -3.32 3.60 5.58
C TRP A 215 -3.42 2.07 5.61
N SER A 216 -2.75 1.39 4.67
CA SER A 216 -2.68 -0.07 4.64
C SER A 216 -2.19 -0.64 5.98
N GLN A 217 -1.18 -0.02 6.59
CA GLN A 217 -0.70 -0.39 7.93
C GLN A 217 -1.72 -0.17 9.05
N VAL A 218 -2.54 0.90 8.97
CA VAL A 218 -3.63 1.14 9.92
C VAL A 218 -4.70 0.06 9.79
N VAL A 219 -5.11 -0.26 8.55
CA VAL A 219 -6.11 -1.30 8.26
C VAL A 219 -5.63 -2.67 8.73
N ASP A 220 -4.38 -3.05 8.41
CA ASP A 220 -3.75 -4.28 8.89
C ASP A 220 -3.69 -4.34 10.44
N GLY A 221 -3.34 -3.21 11.08
CA GLY A 221 -3.33 -3.12 12.54
C GLY A 221 -4.71 -3.32 13.18
N VAL A 222 -5.78 -2.79 12.55
CA VAL A 222 -7.17 -3.04 12.96
C VAL A 222 -7.53 -4.51 12.76
N GLY A 223 -7.23 -5.09 11.59
CA GLY A 223 -7.51 -6.48 11.26
C GLY A 223 -6.86 -7.47 12.23
N LYS A 224 -5.58 -7.27 12.58
CA LYS A 224 -4.87 -8.11 13.57
C LYS A 224 -5.55 -8.11 14.94
N ILE A 225 -6.07 -6.97 15.39
CA ILE A 225 -6.81 -6.90 16.67
C ILE A 225 -8.14 -7.64 16.56
N VAL A 226 -8.87 -7.47 15.45
CA VAL A 226 -10.16 -8.13 15.21
C VAL A 226 -10.00 -9.65 15.11
N ASP A 227 -9.01 -10.13 14.37
CA ASP A 227 -8.69 -11.57 14.25
C ASP A 227 -8.41 -12.18 15.61
N ARG A 228 -7.64 -11.50 16.45
CA ARG A 228 -7.38 -11.95 17.82
C ARG A 228 -8.67 -12.04 18.63
N ILE A 229 -9.50 -10.99 18.61
CA ILE A 229 -10.80 -10.95 19.31
C ILE A 229 -11.73 -12.08 18.85
N MET A 230 -11.76 -12.38 17.55
CA MET A 230 -12.62 -13.41 16.96
C MET A 230 -12.09 -14.82 17.25
N ALA A 231 -10.78 -15.02 17.25
CA ALA A 231 -10.16 -16.28 17.67
C ALA A 231 -10.56 -16.64 19.11
N ASP A 232 -10.63 -15.65 20.01
CA ASP A 232 -11.07 -15.84 21.40
C ASP A 232 -12.55 -16.20 21.54
N ALA A 233 -13.40 -15.67 20.66
CA ALA A 233 -14.82 -16.01 20.63
C ALA A 233 -15.07 -17.46 20.14
N SER A 234 -14.16 -17.97 19.30
CA SER A 234 -14.26 -19.26 18.61
C SER A 234 -13.68 -20.44 19.41
N GLY A 235 -12.84 -20.18 20.41
CA GLY A 235 -12.15 -21.19 21.21
C GLY A 235 -13.11 -22.05 22.04
N ASP A 236 -13.13 -23.35 21.75
CA ASP A 236 -13.71 -24.40 22.60
C ASP A 236 -13.03 -24.33 23.97
N ARG A 237 -13.75 -23.85 24.98
CA ARG A 237 -13.22 -23.64 26.34
C ARG A 237 -12.95 -24.98 27.01
N VAL A 238 -11.79 -25.57 26.72
CA VAL A 238 -11.24 -26.68 27.48
C VAL A 238 -10.43 -26.07 28.63
N ASP A 239 -11.03 -26.10 29.83
CA ASP A 239 -10.42 -25.81 31.13
C ASP A 239 -9.77 -24.40 31.29
N ASP A 240 -10.58 -23.45 31.75
CA ASP A 240 -10.23 -22.07 32.17
C ASP A 240 -9.28 -22.05 33.38
N ASP A 241 -7.97 -22.24 33.18
CA ASP A 241 -6.94 -22.06 34.22
C ASP A 241 -6.47 -20.59 34.34
N GLY A 242 -7.19 -19.63 33.76
CA GLY A 242 -6.88 -18.19 33.86
C GLY A 242 -5.59 -17.72 33.17
N SER A 243 -4.68 -18.63 32.80
CA SER A 243 -3.46 -18.35 32.03
C SER A 243 -3.80 -17.84 30.64
N ASP A 244 -4.73 -18.51 29.93
CA ASP A 244 -5.13 -18.14 28.57
C ASP A 244 -5.70 -16.71 28.48
N ARG A 245 -6.39 -16.27 29.55
CA ARG A 245 -6.95 -14.92 29.66
C ARG A 245 -5.88 -13.83 29.84
N LEU A 246 -4.76 -14.17 30.47
CA LEU A 246 -3.65 -13.24 30.67
C LEU A 246 -2.85 -13.08 29.38
N ASP A 247 -2.63 -14.17 28.65
CA ASP A 247 -1.97 -14.16 27.35
C ASP A 247 -2.81 -13.40 26.31
N GLU A 248 -4.13 -13.63 26.27
CA GLU A 248 -5.09 -12.83 25.47
C GLU A 248 -4.99 -11.33 25.78
N SER A 249 -4.99 -10.99 27.08
CA SER A 249 -4.90 -9.60 27.49
C SER A 249 -3.60 -8.95 27.02
N SER A 250 -2.49 -9.70 27.06
CA SER A 250 -1.18 -9.20 26.65
C SER A 250 -1.09 -8.96 25.15
N ASP A 251 -1.61 -9.88 24.33
CA ASP A 251 -1.59 -9.77 22.87
C ASP A 251 -2.41 -8.57 22.37
N VAL A 252 -3.66 -8.45 22.84
CA VAL A 252 -4.55 -7.34 22.45
C VAL A 252 -3.98 -6.00 22.92
N ILE A 253 -3.40 -5.95 24.13
CA ILE A 253 -2.74 -4.74 24.62
C ILE A 253 -1.57 -4.35 23.71
N GLY A 254 -0.71 -5.30 23.34
CA GLY A 254 0.45 -5.03 22.49
C GLY A 254 0.03 -4.50 21.12
N LEU A 255 -0.89 -5.17 20.45
CA LEU A 255 -1.42 -4.75 19.14
C LEU A 255 -2.08 -3.36 19.23
N ALA A 256 -2.88 -3.12 20.26
CA ALA A 256 -3.55 -1.84 20.47
C ALA A 256 -2.57 -0.70 20.77
N GLN A 257 -1.44 -0.97 21.43
CA GLN A 257 -0.37 0.02 21.63
C GLN A 257 0.31 0.39 20.31
N SER A 258 0.68 -0.59 19.50
CA SER A 258 1.27 -0.37 18.18
C SER A 258 0.33 0.42 17.27
N LEU A 259 -0.94 0.02 17.17
CA LEU A 259 -1.94 0.74 16.36
C LEU A 259 -2.15 2.17 16.86
N ARG A 260 -2.20 2.38 18.18
CA ARG A 260 -2.30 3.72 18.77
C ARG A 260 -1.10 4.58 18.40
N GLU A 261 0.11 4.05 18.43
CA GLU A 261 1.33 4.80 18.11
C GLU A 261 1.38 5.18 16.63
N LEU A 262 0.97 4.27 15.75
CA LEU A 262 0.86 4.51 14.31
C LEU A 262 -0.11 5.66 13.97
N VAL A 263 -1.30 5.68 14.59
CA VAL A 263 -2.34 6.67 14.27
C VAL A 263 -2.15 8.01 14.99
N ARG A 264 -1.37 8.04 16.09
CA ARG A 264 -1.18 9.21 16.95
C ARG A 264 -0.78 10.52 16.23
N PRO A 265 0.08 10.53 15.20
CA PRO A 265 0.47 11.76 14.52
C PRO A 265 -0.67 12.48 13.79
N PHE A 266 -1.80 11.79 13.57
CA PHE A 266 -2.87 12.20 12.67
C PHE A 266 -4.17 12.60 13.39
N VAL A 267 -4.17 12.65 14.72
CA VAL A 267 -5.35 12.89 15.58
C VAL A 267 -5.10 13.95 16.67
#